data_AF-A0A3L7QM87-F1
#
_entry.id   AF-A0A3L7QM87-F1
#
_cell.length_a   1.000
_cell.length_b   1.000
_cell.length_c   1.000
_cell.angle_alpha   90.00
_cell.angle_beta   90.00
_cell.angle_gamma   90.00
#
_symmetry.space_group_name_H-M   'P 1'
#
loop_
_entity.id
_entity.type
_entity.pdbx_description
1 polymer ?
#
loop_
_entity_poly.entity_id
_entity_poly.type
_entity_poly.pdbx_seq_one_letter_code
_entity_poly.pdbx_strand_id
1 'polypeptide(L)' 'MFKLPVYMDNNSTTRTDPRVLEAMMPYFTEKFGNSASRNHAYGWETEEGVDLAR' A
#
# COMPACT_ATOMS: atom_id res chain seq x y z
N MET A 1 -9.50 -9.89 31.19
CA MET A 1 -9.10 -9.84 29.76
C MET A 1 -10.26 -9.27 28.98
N PHE A 2 -10.12 -8.08 28.41
CA PHE A 2 -11.20 -7.48 27.61
C PHE A 2 -11.33 -8.26 26.30
N LYS A 3 -12.54 -8.73 26.00
CA LYS A 3 -12.88 -9.35 24.72
C LYS A 3 -13.37 -8.24 23.81
N LEU A 4 -12.58 -7.91 22.79
CA LEU A 4 -12.99 -6.95 21.77
C LEU A 4 -14.27 -7.45 21.06
N PRO A 5 -15.16 -6.56 20.61
CA PRO A 5 -16.35 -6.94 19.86
C PRO A 5 -15.98 -7.67 18.55
N VAL A 6 -16.83 -8.59 18.12
CA VAL A 6 -16.68 -9.25 16.81
C VAL A 6 -16.98 -8.22 15.72
N TYR A 7 -16.05 -8.06 14.78
CA TYR A 7 -16.23 -7.14 13.64
C TYR A 7 -16.98 -7.84 12.50
N MET A 8 -18.21 -7.39 12.21
CA MET A 8 -19.05 -7.93 11.12
C MET A 8 -19.46 -6.87 10.10
N ASP A 9 -18.77 -5.72 10.07
CA ASP A 9 -19.09 -4.58 9.19
C ASP A 9 -18.08 -4.44 8.02
N ASN A 10 -17.67 -5.56 7.42
CA ASN A 10 -16.70 -5.56 6.32
C ASN A 10 -17.20 -4.87 5.04
N ASN A 11 -18.52 -4.63 4.93
CA ASN A 11 -19.10 -3.89 3.82
C ASN A 11 -18.84 -2.37 3.94
N SER A 12 -18.60 -1.87 5.15
CA SER A 12 -18.19 -0.49 5.39
C SER A 12 -16.69 -0.30 5.13
N THR A 13 -15.85 -1.15 5.73
CA THR A 13 -14.40 -1.20 5.48
C THR A 13 -13.81 -2.53 5.94
N THR A 14 -12.64 -2.89 5.43
CA THR A 14 -11.96 -4.15 5.77
C THR A 14 -10.67 -3.90 6.51
N ARG A 15 -10.28 -4.83 7.39
CA ARG A 15 -8.91 -4.87 7.88
C ARG A 15 -7.94 -5.10 6.72
N THR A 16 -6.87 -4.32 6.64
CA THR A 16 -5.78 -4.54 5.70
C THR A 16 -5.16 -5.93 5.92
N ASP A 17 -5.05 -6.74 4.86
CA ASP A 17 -4.31 -8.00 4.90
C ASP A 17 -2.83 -7.70 5.20
N PRO A 18 -2.16 -8.42 6.12
CA PRO A 18 -0.75 -8.18 6.43
C PRO A 18 0.16 -8.16 5.19
N ARG A 19 -0.14 -8.97 4.17
CA ARG A 19 0.63 -9.02 2.92
C ARG A 19 0.48 -7.75 2.09
N VAL A 20 -0.69 -7.10 2.15
CA VAL A 20 -0.91 -5.78 1.52
C VAL A 20 -0.07 -4.74 2.23
N LEU A 21 -0.03 -4.76 3.57
CA LEU A 21 0.82 -3.85 4.33
C LEU A 21 2.30 -4.03 3.97
N GLU A 22 2.79 -5.27 3.99
CA GLU A 22 4.18 -5.60 3.64
C GLU A 22 4.55 -5.14 2.22
N ALA A 23 3.68 -5.38 1.23
CA ALA A 23 3.92 -4.95 -0.15
C ALA A 23 3.92 -3.41 -0.30
N MET A 24 3.18 -2.69 0.54
CA MET A 24 3.10 -1.24 0.50
C MET A 24 4.22 -0.54 1.27
N MET A 25 4.81 -1.18 2.29
CA MET A 25 5.84 -0.58 3.15
C MET A 25 6.99 0.09 2.36
N PRO A 26 7.58 -0.54 1.32
CA PRO A 26 8.66 0.08 0.55
C PRO A 26 8.28 1.44 -0.05
N TYR A 27 7.03 1.65 -0.47
CA TYR A 27 6.57 2.90 -1.07
C TYR A 27 6.35 4.03 -0.05
N PHE A 28 6.30 3.69 1.25
CA PHE A 28 6.26 4.65 2.35
C PHE A 28 7.64 4.98 2.92
N THR A 29 8.68 4.22 2.55
CA THR A 29 10.04 4.37 3.10
C THR A 29 11.09 4.60 2.02
N GLU A 30 11.39 3.60 1.20
CA GLU A 30 12.51 3.62 0.24
C GLU A 30 12.09 4.12 -1.15
N LYS A 31 10.93 3.71 -1.64
CA LYS A 31 10.39 3.98 -2.98
C LYS A 31 9.37 5.12 -2.97
N PHE A 32 9.77 6.24 -2.38
CA PHE A 32 8.89 7.39 -2.12
C PHE A 32 8.69 8.32 -3.34
N GLY A 33 9.20 7.96 -4.52
CA GLY A 33 9.14 8.82 -5.69
C GLY A 33 7.72 9.03 -6.20
N ASN A 34 7.49 10.13 -6.91
CA ASN A 34 6.21 10.39 -7.57
C ASN A 34 6.17 9.64 -8.91
N SER A 35 5.17 8.77 -9.13
CA SER A 35 5.00 7.99 -10.37
C SER A 35 4.78 8.84 -11.62
N ALA A 36 4.45 10.13 -11.48
CA ALA A 36 4.38 11.06 -12.60
C ALA A 36 5.74 11.67 -12.99
N SER A 37 6.79 11.49 -12.19
CA SER A 37 8.12 12.04 -12.46
C SER A 37 8.85 11.23 -13.55
N ARG A 38 9.07 11.84 -14.71
CA ARG A 38 9.65 11.14 -15.89
C ARG A 38 11.17 11.23 -16.03
N ASN A 39 11.84 12.07 -15.25
CA ASN A 39 13.24 12.44 -15.50
C ASN A 39 14.26 11.80 -14.55
N HIS A 40 13.83 10.92 -13.64
CA HIS A 40 14.73 10.30 -12.66
C HIS A 40 14.22 8.93 -12.19
N ALA A 41 15.15 8.08 -11.75
CA ALA A 41 14.87 6.69 -11.34
C ALA A 41 13.80 6.55 -10.26
N TYR A 42 13.73 7.48 -9.29
CA TYR A 42 12.69 7.44 -8.25
C TYR A 42 11.26 7.47 -8.82
N GLY A 43 11.02 8.13 -9.95
CA GLY A 43 9.70 8.18 -10.55
C GLY A 43 9.39 6.94 -11.38
N TRP A 44 10.40 6.42 -12.09
CA TRP A 44 10.31 5.18 -12.87
C TRP A 44 9.98 3.98 -11.98
N GLU A 45 10.67 3.86 -10.85
CA GLU A 45 10.43 2.75 -9.90
C GLU A 45 9.02 2.79 -9.29
N THR A 46 8.50 3.97 -8.95
CA THR A 46 7.12 4.09 -8.45
C THR A 46 6.09 3.87 -9.56
N GLU A 47 6.37 4.30 -10.80
CA GLU A 47 5.50 4.03 -11.96
C GLU A 47 5.33 2.52 -12.19
N GLU A 48 6.43 1.76 -12.19
CA GLU A 48 6.39 0.29 -12.28
C GLU A 48 5.53 -0.33 -11.16
N GLY A 49 5.64 0.19 -9.94
CA GLY A 49 4.83 -0.26 -8.81
C GLY A 49 3.33 0.00 -8.99
N VAL A 50 2.96 1.14 -9.56
CA VAL A 50 1.57 1.48 -9.89
C VAL A 50 1.06 0.60 -11.03
N ASP A 51 1.88 0.32 -12.04
CA ASP A 51 1.49 -0.55 -13.16
C ASP A 51 1.29 -2.00 -12.74
N LEU A 52 2.10 -2.52 -11.80
CA LEU A 52 1.92 -3.86 -11.23
C LEU A 52 0.63 -3.97 -10.38
N ALA A 53 0.18 -2.88 -9.77
CA ALA A 53 -0.99 -2.87 -8.89
C ALA A 53 -2.34 -2.80 -9.64
N ARG A 54 -2.32 -2.53 -10.95
CA ARG A 54 -3.51 -2.44 -11.81
C ARG A 54 -3.95 -3.80 -12.33
#